data_AF-A0A932WCZ4-F1
#
_entry.id   AF-A0A932WCZ4-F1
#
_cell.length_a   1.000
_cell.length_b   1.000
_cell.length_c   1.000
_cell.angle_alpha   90.00
_cell.angle_beta   90.00
_cell.angle_gamma   90.00
#
_symmetry.space_group_name_H-M   'P 1'
#
loop_
_entity.id
_entity.type
_entity.pdbx_description
1 polymer ?
#
loop_
_entity_poly.entity_id
_entity_poly.type
_entity_poly.pdbx_seq_one_letter_code
_entity_poly.pdbx_strand_id
1 'polypeptide(L)' 'MRAYILIEATIGKARDVAAKMKQVPQVKQCFLVTGPYDVIAVV' A
#
# COMPACT_ATOMS: atom_id res chain seq x y z
N MET A 1 9.34 -16.28 1.25
CA MET A 1 7.94 -16.01 0.85
C MET A 1 7.85 -14.53 0.47
N ARG A 2 7.11 -14.20 -0.60
CA ARG A 2 6.77 -12.81 -0.96
C ARG A 2 5.26 -12.70 -1.04
N ALA A 3 4.69 -11.68 -0.42
CA ALA A 3 3.26 -11.41 -0.51
C ALA A 3 3.04 -10.03 -1.14
N TYR A 4 2.06 -9.94 -2.04
CA TYR A 4 1.61 -8.70 -2.64
C TYR A 4 0.24 -8.37 -2.05
N ILE A 5 0.16 -7.23 -1.38
CA ILE A 5 -1.07 -6.74 -0.76
C ILE A 5 -1.58 -5.59 -1.62
N LEU A 6 -2.77 -5.77 -2.19
CA LEU A 6 -3.49 -4.79 -2.98
C LEU A 6 -4.50 -4.09 -2.06
N ILE A 7 -4.47 -2.77 -2.01
CA ILE A 7 -5.28 -2.00 -1.07
C ILE A 7 -6.11 -0.97 -1.84
N GLU A 8 -7.42 -1.02 -1.63
CA GLU A 8 -8.37 0.02 -2.04
C GLU A 8 -8.57 0.95 -0.84
N ALA A 9 -8.33 2.24 -1.05
CA ALA A 9 -8.45 3.28 -0.05
C ALA A 9 -9.68 4.14 -0.34
N THR A 10 -10.26 4.69 0.71
CA THR A 10 -11.29 5.72 0.54
C THR A 10 -10.72 6.92 -0.22
N ILE A 11 -11.57 7.64 -0.96
CA ILE A 11 -11.18 8.79 -1.79
C ILE A 11 -10.31 9.77 -0.98
N GLY A 12 -9.13 10.10 -1.52
CA GLY A 12 -8.17 11.02 -0.91
C GLY A 12 -7.32 10.44 0.22
N LYS A 13 -7.50 9.17 0.61
CA LYS A 13 -6.76 8.52 1.72
C LYS A 13 -5.61 7.64 1.30
N ALA A 14 -5.40 7.42 -0.01
CA ALA A 14 -4.35 6.57 -0.53
C ALA A 14 -2.94 6.92 0.00
N ARG A 15 -2.62 8.22 0.11
CA ARG A 15 -1.32 8.68 0.65
C ARG A 15 -1.16 8.37 2.15
N ASP A 16 -2.22 8.59 2.94
CA ASP A 16 -2.23 8.31 4.38
C ASP A 16 -2.04 6.80 4.63
N VAL A 17 -2.74 5.97 3.85
CA VAL A 17 -2.62 4.50 3.89
C VAL A 17 -1.20 4.07 3.55
N ALA A 18 -0.65 4.56 2.43
CA ALA A 18 0.72 4.22 2.02
C ALA A 18 1.76 4.63 3.08
N ALA A 19 1.58 5.79 3.73
CA ALA A 19 2.45 6.25 4.81
C ALA A 19 2.39 5.34 6.04
N LYS A 20 1.19 4.89 6.45
CA LYS A 20 1.00 3.93 7.53
C LYS A 20 1.59 2.56 7.20
N MET A 21 1.41 2.08 5.96
CA MET A 21 1.95 0.80 5.52
C MET A 21 3.48 0.75 5.60
N LYS A 22 4.16 1.87 5.34
CA LYS A 22 5.62 1.96 5.48
C LYS A 22 6.12 1.85 6.92
N GLN A 23 5.25 2.03 7.91
CA GLN A 23 5.60 1.88 9.34
C GLN A 23 5.45 0.42 9.81
N VAL A 24 4.83 -0.44 9.02
CA VAL A 24 4.67 -1.87 9.34
C VAL A 24 6.01 -2.58 9.09
N PRO A 25 6.66 -3.19 10.10
CA PRO A 25 8.01 -3.73 9.99
C PRO A 25 8.20 -4.77 8.88
N GLN A 26 7.15 -5.52 8.57
CA GLN A 26 7.17 -6.56 7.56
C GLN A 26 7.11 -6.00 6.13
N VAL A 27 6.62 -4.77 5.94
CA VAL A 27 6.45 -4.15 4.63
C VAL A 27 7.80 -3.67 4.11
N LYS A 28 8.29 -4.31 3.04
CA LYS A 28 9.55 -3.97 2.39
C LYS A 28 9.40 -2.84 1.39
N GLN A 29 8.27 -2.78 0.68
CA GLN A 29 8.01 -1.77 -0.34
C GLN A 29 6.53 -1.39 -0.35
N CYS A 30 6.25 -0.13 -0.69
CA CYS A 30 4.89 0.41 -0.75
C CYS A 30 4.81 1.49 -1.85
N PHE A 31 3.87 1.32 -2.78
CA PHE A 31 3.70 2.16 -3.95
C PHE A 31 2.25 2.64 -4.07
N LEU A 32 2.07 3.91 -4.42
CA LEU A 32 0.80 4.44 -4.92
C LEU A 32 0.68 4.10 -6.40
N VAL A 33 -0.47 3.60 -6.83
CA VAL A 33 -0.71 3.23 -8.22
C VAL A 33 -1.99 3.88 -8.73
N THR A 34 -2.07 4.12 -10.03
CA THR A 34 -3.24 4.70 -10.70
C THR A 34 -4.02 3.60 -11.42
N GLY A 35 -4.47 2.61 -10.66
CA GLY A 35 -5.16 1.42 -11.16
C GLY A 35 -6.48 1.16 -10.42
N PRO A 36 -7.03 -0.08 -10.48
CA PRO A 36 -8.23 -0.44 -9.72
C PRO A 36 -7.99 -0.50 -8.20
N TYR A 37 -6.73 -0.42 -7.78
CA TYR A 37 -6.30 -0.29 -6.40
C TYR A 37 -5.51 1.00 -6.25
N ASP A 38 -5.45 1.52 -5.03
CA ASP A 38 -4.75 2.77 -4.73
C ASP A 38 -3.30 2.53 -4.29
N VAL A 39 -3.04 1.41 -3.62
CA VAL A 39 -1.74 1.10 -3.02
C VAL A 39 -1.37 -0.37 -3.22
N ILE A 40 -0.09 -0.62 -3.50
CA ILE A 40 0.52 -1.96 -3.52
C ILE A 40 1.63 -2.01 -2.48
N ALA A 41 1.55 -2.97 -1.56
CA ALA A 41 2.59 -3.27 -0.58
C ALA A 41 3.22 -4.65 -0.80
N VAL A 42 4.52 -4.76 -0.56
CA VAL A 42 5.30 -5.99 -0.70
C VAL A 42 5.89 -6.36 0.65
N VAL A 43 5.69 -7.62 1.05
CA VAL A 43 6.14 -8.21 2.32
C VAL A 43 7.12 -9.35 2.05
#